data_AF-A0A3B4UET3-F1
#
_entry.id   AF-A0A3B4UET3-F1
#
_cell.length_a   1.000
_cell.length_b   1.000
_cell.length_c   1.000
_cell.angle_alpha   90.00
_cell.angle_beta   90.00
_cell.angle_gamma   90.00
#
_symmetry.space_group_name_H-M   'P 1'
#
loop_
_entity.id
_entity.type
_entity.pdbx_description
1 polymer ?
#
loop_
_entity_poly.entity_id
_entity_poly.type
_entity_poly.pdbx_seq_one_letter_code
_entity_poly.pdbx_strand_id
1 'polypeptide(L)'
;SDLSVNTAESTTTMTLITILIWTLACCCLKSTSQVTVTQPALVTSSLLSTVTLTCETNPKVDTWSDGDSRVHWYQQKSGETPKLVIKLGQNATSDFSSRFSGRGDGVNAVMTISGVQTEDAAVYYCKGIHEINSAWVFTQWFVVVQKPPSV
;
A
#
# COMPACT_ATOMS: atom_id res chain seq x y z
N SER A 1 6.26 -61.73 -23.85
CA SER A 1 7.23 -60.95 -23.06
C SER A 1 7.29 -59.49 -23.49
N ASP A 2 7.07 -59.18 -24.77
CA ASP A 2 7.32 -57.82 -25.28
C ASP A 2 6.20 -56.82 -24.98
N LEU A 3 4.94 -57.27 -24.92
CA LEU A 3 3.80 -56.41 -24.57
C LEU A 3 3.90 -55.86 -23.14
N SER A 4 4.43 -56.64 -22.19
CA SER A 4 4.62 -56.21 -20.80
C SER A 4 5.78 -55.22 -20.63
N VAL A 5 6.85 -55.35 -21.43
CA VAL A 5 7.98 -54.40 -21.44
C VAL A 5 7.56 -53.07 -22.03
N ASN A 6 6.87 -53.10 -23.19
CA ASN A 6 6.37 -51.89 -23.85
C ASN A 6 5.31 -51.14 -23.01
N THR A 7 4.46 -51.87 -22.27
CA THR A 7 3.47 -51.27 -21.35
C THR A 7 4.14 -50.64 -20.12
N ALA A 8 5.18 -51.28 -19.58
CA ALA A 8 5.95 -50.74 -18.45
C ALA A 8 6.75 -49.48 -18.85
N GLU A 9 7.46 -49.49 -19.97
CA GLU A 9 8.18 -48.33 -20.49
C GLU A 9 7.24 -47.16 -20.84
N SER A 10 6.07 -47.47 -21.42
CA SER A 10 5.01 -46.49 -21.68
C SER A 10 4.46 -45.89 -20.38
N THR A 11 4.27 -46.69 -19.34
CA THR A 11 3.81 -46.20 -18.02
C THR A 11 4.88 -45.34 -17.34
N THR A 12 6.16 -45.71 -17.41
CA THR A 12 7.27 -44.93 -16.85
C THR A 12 7.49 -43.60 -17.58
N THR A 13 7.36 -43.58 -18.90
CA THR A 13 7.45 -42.33 -19.68
C THR A 13 6.26 -41.40 -19.41
N MET A 14 5.04 -41.95 -19.27
CA MET A 14 3.85 -41.18 -18.89
C MET A 14 3.95 -40.58 -17.47
N THR A 15 4.49 -41.32 -16.50
CA THR A 15 4.70 -40.81 -15.13
C THR A 15 5.78 -39.74 -15.06
N LEU A 16 6.87 -39.87 -15.82
CA LEU A 16 7.91 -38.84 -15.90
C LEU A 16 7.40 -37.53 -16.54
N ILE A 17 6.62 -37.62 -17.62
CA ILE A 17 6.04 -36.45 -18.29
C ILE A 17 5.06 -35.73 -17.36
N THR A 18 4.22 -36.47 -16.63
CA THR A 18 3.30 -35.86 -15.66
C THR A 18 4.04 -35.18 -14.52
N ILE A 19 5.08 -35.80 -13.93
CA ILE A 19 5.91 -35.16 -12.91
C ILE A 19 6.58 -33.89 -13.45
N LEU A 20 7.10 -33.91 -14.68
CA LEU A 20 7.69 -32.74 -15.35
C LEU A 20 6.67 -31.61 -15.55
N ILE A 21 5.44 -31.94 -15.97
CA ILE A 21 4.36 -30.96 -16.13
C ILE A 21 3.98 -30.34 -14.78
N TRP A 22 3.81 -31.16 -13.73
CA TRP A 22 3.47 -30.66 -12.39
C TRP A 22 4.59 -29.83 -11.76
N THR A 23 5.87 -30.20 -12.00
CA THR A 23 7.02 -29.41 -11.54
C THR A 23 7.16 -28.11 -12.32
N LEU A 24 7.03 -28.11 -13.66
CA LEU A 24 7.00 -26.87 -14.45
C LEU A 24 5.82 -25.97 -14.06
N ALA A 25 4.63 -26.54 -13.87
CA ALA A 25 3.46 -25.80 -13.42
C ALA A 25 3.74 -25.16 -12.05
N CYS A 26 4.27 -25.91 -11.09
CA CYS A 26 4.66 -25.39 -9.78
C CYS A 26 5.70 -24.25 -9.88
N CYS A 27 6.70 -24.38 -10.77
CA CYS A 27 7.70 -23.33 -11.00
C CYS A 27 7.13 -22.08 -11.70
N CYS A 28 6.08 -22.23 -12.51
CA CYS A 28 5.41 -21.14 -13.19
C CYS A 28 4.34 -20.45 -12.32
N LEU A 29 3.84 -21.09 -11.27
CA LEU A 29 3.09 -20.46 -10.19
C LEU A 29 4.04 -19.65 -9.28
N LYS A 30 4.73 -18.67 -9.86
CA LYS A 30 5.33 -17.61 -9.05
C LYS A 30 4.19 -16.76 -8.51
N SER A 31 3.94 -16.86 -7.20
CA SER A 31 3.08 -15.92 -6.51
C SER A 31 3.65 -14.52 -6.68
N THR A 32 3.06 -13.70 -7.53
CA THR A 32 3.33 -12.26 -7.50
C THR A 32 2.71 -11.74 -6.21
N SER A 33 3.53 -11.53 -5.17
CA SER A 33 3.11 -10.78 -3.99
C SER A 33 2.74 -9.37 -4.45
N GLN A 34 1.45 -9.11 -4.63
CA GLN A 34 0.98 -7.81 -5.10
C GLN A 34 1.24 -6.77 -4.01
N VAL A 35 1.93 -5.68 -4.36
CA VAL A 35 2.09 -4.54 -3.47
C VAL A 35 0.85 -3.68 -3.54
N THR A 36 0.15 -3.53 -2.43
CA THR A 36 -1.11 -2.79 -2.31
C THR A 36 -1.04 -1.76 -1.22
N VAL A 37 -1.67 -0.61 -1.46
CA VAL A 37 -1.96 0.40 -0.45
C VAL A 37 -3.46 0.63 -0.46
N THR A 38 -4.10 0.59 0.72
CA THR A 38 -5.55 0.68 0.86
C THR A 38 -5.91 1.87 1.73
N GLN A 39 -6.86 2.70 1.27
CA GLN A 39 -7.49 3.75 2.07
C GLN A 39 -9.00 3.77 1.81
N PRO A 40 -9.81 4.38 2.70
CA PRO A 40 -11.20 4.67 2.40
C PRO A 40 -11.31 5.54 1.13
N ALA A 41 -12.38 5.36 0.34
CA ALA A 41 -12.59 6.19 -0.85
C ALA A 41 -12.95 7.64 -0.49
N LEU A 42 -13.65 7.84 0.63
CA LEU A 42 -14.21 9.12 1.02
C LEU A 42 -14.29 9.25 2.54
N VAL A 43 -13.94 10.43 3.06
CA VAL A 43 -14.21 10.82 4.44
C VAL A 43 -14.90 12.18 4.45
N THR A 44 -16.07 12.24 5.12
CA THR A 44 -16.81 13.48 5.35
C THR A 44 -16.34 14.13 6.64
N SER A 45 -16.20 15.46 6.62
CA SER A 45 -15.72 16.24 7.75
C SER A 45 -16.67 17.37 8.10
N SER A 46 -16.57 17.88 9.32
CA SER A 46 -17.27 19.09 9.79
C SER A 46 -16.25 20.09 10.31
N LEU A 47 -16.59 21.37 10.33
CA LEU A 47 -15.67 22.40 10.84
C LEU A 47 -15.36 22.12 12.32
N LEU A 48 -14.09 22.36 12.69
CA LEU A 48 -13.55 22.14 14.03
C LEU A 48 -13.56 20.69 14.51
N SER A 49 -13.97 19.73 13.67
CA SER A 49 -13.93 18.31 14.03
C SER A 49 -12.53 17.73 13.84
N THR A 50 -12.37 16.48 14.27
CA THR A 50 -11.16 15.71 14.04
C THR A 50 -11.45 14.65 12.98
N VAL A 51 -10.62 14.62 11.94
CA VAL A 51 -10.67 13.61 10.89
C VAL A 51 -9.44 12.72 10.98
N THR A 52 -9.67 11.42 10.87
CA THR A 52 -8.61 10.41 10.87
C THR A 52 -8.62 9.70 9.52
N LEU A 53 -7.49 9.75 8.81
CA LEU A 53 -7.26 9.03 7.56
C LEU A 53 -6.39 7.82 7.86
N THR A 54 -6.76 6.67 7.33
CA THR A 54 -6.03 5.41 7.52
C THR A 54 -5.45 4.92 6.20
N CYS A 55 -4.32 4.25 6.30
CA CYS A 55 -3.59 3.67 5.19
C CYS A 55 -3.02 2.33 5.61
N GLU A 56 -3.35 1.27 4.89
CA GLU A 56 -2.78 -0.06 5.09
C GLU A 56 -1.86 -0.39 3.92
N THR A 57 -0.66 -0.89 4.20
CA THR A 57 0.33 -1.28 3.20
C THR A 57 0.59 -2.78 3.29
N ASN A 58 0.61 -3.46 2.14
CA ASN A 58 1.00 -4.85 2.03
C ASN A 58 1.88 -5.04 0.79
N PRO A 59 3.08 -5.65 0.89
CA PRO A 59 3.78 -6.02 2.12
C PRO A 59 4.09 -4.81 3.01
N LYS A 60 4.47 -5.06 4.27
CA LYS A 60 4.96 -4.02 5.19
C LYS A 60 6.04 -3.16 4.51
N VAL A 61 5.95 -1.83 4.62
CA VAL A 61 7.05 -0.94 4.20
C VAL A 61 8.21 -0.99 5.20
N ASP A 62 9.43 -0.69 4.75
CA ASP A 62 10.56 -0.69 5.66
C ASP A 62 10.43 0.40 6.72
N THR A 63 10.94 0.09 7.91
CA THR A 63 11.00 1.00 9.05
C THR A 63 12.44 1.23 9.45
N TRP A 64 12.78 2.47 9.82
CA TRP A 64 14.07 2.81 10.39
C TRP A 64 14.17 2.33 11.86
N SER A 65 15.37 2.35 12.41
CA SER A 65 15.67 1.87 13.77
C SER A 65 14.99 2.69 14.88
N ASP A 66 14.62 3.94 14.58
CA ASP A 66 13.86 4.84 15.45
C ASP A 66 12.34 4.61 15.38
N GLY A 67 11.88 3.68 14.53
CA GLY A 67 10.47 3.35 14.35
C GLY A 67 9.75 4.19 13.30
N ASP A 68 10.46 5.10 12.61
CA ASP A 68 9.92 5.82 11.47
C ASP A 68 9.61 4.84 10.33
N SER A 69 8.50 5.07 9.62
CA SER A 69 8.09 4.20 8.51
C SER A 69 8.27 4.89 7.18
N ARG A 70 8.57 4.14 6.12
CA ARG A 70 8.68 4.66 4.73
C ARG A 70 7.33 5.08 4.10
N VAL A 71 6.38 5.51 4.93
CA VAL A 71 5.09 6.04 4.52
C VAL A 71 5.12 7.57 4.51
N HIS A 72 4.51 8.16 3.50
CA HIS A 72 4.37 9.61 3.37
C HIS A 72 2.93 9.98 3.03
N TRP A 73 2.44 11.08 3.60
CA TRP A 73 1.13 11.63 3.29
C TRP A 73 1.27 12.90 2.47
N TYR A 74 0.50 13.02 1.39
CA TYR A 74 0.44 14.21 0.55
C TYR A 74 -0.97 14.77 0.49
N GLN A 75 -1.10 16.09 0.40
CA GLN A 75 -2.34 16.79 0.13
C GLN A 75 -2.29 17.37 -1.27
N GLN A 76 -3.33 17.15 -2.06
CA GLN A 76 -3.51 17.77 -3.36
C GLN A 76 -4.84 18.52 -3.40
N LYS A 77 -4.75 19.85 -3.53
CA LYS A 77 -5.89 20.72 -3.81
C LYS A 77 -6.17 20.73 -5.31
N SER A 78 -7.41 21.02 -5.68
CA SER A 78 -7.81 21.09 -7.09
C SER A 78 -6.94 22.10 -7.85
N GLY A 79 -6.29 21.66 -8.93
CA GLY A 79 -5.39 22.50 -9.73
C GLY A 79 -3.99 22.75 -9.13
N GLU A 80 -3.69 22.23 -7.94
CA GLU A 80 -2.37 22.32 -7.31
C GLU A 80 -1.57 21.03 -7.44
N THR A 81 -0.25 21.14 -7.32
CA THR A 81 0.65 20.00 -7.19
C THR A 81 0.54 19.38 -5.80
N PRO A 82 0.70 18.05 -5.64
CA PRO A 82 0.73 17.41 -4.32
C PRO A 82 1.81 18.01 -3.40
N LYS A 83 1.44 18.33 -2.17
CA LYS A 83 2.32 18.85 -1.11
C LYS A 83 2.49 17.81 -0.02
N LEU A 84 3.73 17.62 0.46
CA LEU A 84 4.03 16.66 1.52
C LEU A 84 3.51 17.17 2.87
N VAL A 85 2.63 16.42 3.50
CA VAL A 85 1.99 16.74 4.80
C VAL A 85 2.75 16.05 5.94
N ILE A 86 2.83 14.73 5.89
CA ILE A 86 3.52 13.90 6.89
C ILE A 86 4.66 13.15 6.20
N LYS A 87 5.84 13.24 6.79
CA LYS A 87 7.06 12.57 6.38
C LYS A 87 7.41 11.45 7.36
N LEU A 88 7.89 10.32 6.82
CA LEU A 88 8.36 9.16 7.59
C LEU A 88 7.28 8.56 8.52
N GLY A 89 6.02 8.70 8.14
CA GLY A 89 4.87 8.20 8.88
C GLY A 89 4.54 8.93 10.18
N GLN A 90 5.34 9.90 10.63
CA GLN A 90 5.14 10.56 11.93
C GLN A 90 5.24 12.08 11.89
N ASN A 91 6.21 12.62 11.14
CA ASN A 91 6.61 14.02 11.24
C ASN A 91 5.82 14.93 10.28
N ALA A 92 5.02 15.87 10.81
CA ALA A 92 4.41 16.91 9.98
C ALA A 92 5.47 17.87 9.42
N THR A 93 5.30 18.31 8.17
CA THR A 93 6.18 19.30 7.55
C THR A 93 5.88 20.72 8.06
N SER A 94 6.85 21.62 7.98
CA SER A 94 6.74 23.01 8.48
C SER A 94 5.62 23.83 7.81
N ASP A 95 5.23 23.45 6.60
CA ASP A 95 4.23 24.16 5.80
C ASP A 95 2.79 23.86 6.27
N PHE A 96 2.63 22.88 7.16
CA PHE A 96 1.33 22.47 7.69
C PHE A 96 1.19 22.84 9.16
N SER A 97 -0.06 23.11 9.55
CA SER A 97 -0.40 23.44 10.92
C SER A 97 -0.10 22.28 11.88
N SER A 98 0.21 22.60 13.14
CA SER A 98 0.31 21.61 14.24
C SER A 98 -0.97 20.79 14.47
N ARG A 99 -2.08 21.18 13.82
CA ARG A 99 -3.31 20.41 13.72
C ARG A 99 -3.14 19.04 13.06
N PHE A 100 -2.14 18.89 12.18
CA PHE A 100 -1.82 17.65 11.48
C PHE A 100 -0.86 16.79 12.31
N SER A 101 -1.17 15.52 12.47
CA SER A 101 -0.28 14.53 13.10
C SER A 101 -0.30 13.21 12.35
N GLY A 102 0.83 12.51 12.37
CA GLY A 102 1.01 11.21 11.74
C GLY A 102 1.39 10.13 12.74
N ARG A 103 1.04 8.89 12.43
CA ARG A 103 1.57 7.70 13.08
C ARG A 103 1.66 6.57 12.06
N GLY A 104 2.75 5.80 12.06
CA GLY A 104 2.83 4.61 11.20
C GLY A 104 3.81 3.58 11.72
N ASP A 105 3.44 2.29 11.62
CA ASP A 105 4.25 1.14 12.05
C ASP A 105 4.84 0.34 10.86
N GLY A 106 4.63 0.85 9.65
CA GLY A 106 5.01 0.24 8.39
C GLY A 106 3.98 -0.71 7.80
N VAL A 107 2.94 -1.11 8.54
CA VAL A 107 1.77 -1.83 8.02
C VAL A 107 0.57 -0.90 7.98
N ASN A 108 0.33 -0.23 9.10
CA ASN A 108 -0.74 0.71 9.31
C ASN A 108 -0.15 2.10 9.48
N ALA A 109 -0.65 3.05 8.72
CA ALA A 109 -0.37 4.46 8.87
C ALA A 109 -1.68 5.23 9.06
N VAL A 110 -1.62 6.23 9.91
CA VAL A 110 -2.73 7.09 10.29
C VAL A 110 -2.27 8.54 10.18
N MET A 111 -3.12 9.38 9.60
CA MET A 111 -2.96 10.83 9.66
C MET A 111 -4.21 11.44 10.29
N THR A 112 -4.02 12.27 11.30
CA THR A 112 -5.09 12.97 12.00
C THR A 112 -5.03 14.45 11.69
N ILE A 113 -6.18 15.04 11.35
CA ILE A 113 -6.38 16.47 11.18
C ILE A 113 -7.33 16.91 12.30
N SER A 114 -6.78 17.59 13.30
CA SER A 114 -7.59 18.17 14.38
C SER A 114 -8.11 19.55 13.99
N GLY A 115 -9.30 19.92 14.43
CA GLY A 115 -9.87 21.25 14.16
C GLY A 115 -10.00 21.58 12.68
N VAL A 116 -10.63 20.69 11.89
CA VAL A 116 -10.75 20.79 10.43
C VAL A 116 -11.24 22.16 9.98
N GLN A 117 -10.60 22.69 8.94
CA GLN A 117 -10.90 23.97 8.31
C GLN A 117 -11.32 23.78 6.85
N THR A 118 -11.85 24.83 6.23
CA THR A 118 -12.37 24.76 4.84
C THR A 118 -11.30 24.40 3.82
N GLU A 119 -10.06 24.80 4.05
CA GLU A 119 -8.91 24.58 3.19
C GLU A 119 -8.28 23.19 3.34
N ASP A 120 -8.75 22.39 4.31
CA ASP A 120 -8.34 21.00 4.48
C ASP A 120 -9.08 20.07 3.50
N ALA A 121 -10.10 20.57 2.80
CA ALA A 121 -10.83 19.85 1.76
C ALA A 121 -9.93 19.64 0.53
N ALA A 122 -9.49 18.40 0.33
CA ALA A 122 -8.51 18.02 -0.67
C ALA A 122 -8.53 16.51 -0.92
N VAL A 123 -7.77 16.07 -1.93
CA VAL A 123 -7.41 14.65 -2.09
C VAL A 123 -6.12 14.41 -1.31
N TYR A 124 -6.13 13.39 -0.45
CA TYR A 124 -4.95 12.98 0.31
C TYR A 124 -4.41 11.66 -0.21
N TYR A 125 -3.10 11.57 -0.39
CA TYR A 125 -2.42 10.39 -0.87
C TYR A 125 -1.54 9.81 0.23
N CYS A 126 -1.68 8.51 0.49
CA CYS A 126 -0.71 7.74 1.26
C CYS A 126 0.20 7.06 0.26
N LYS A 127 1.51 7.29 0.40
CA LYS A 127 2.55 6.71 -0.44
C LYS A 127 3.44 5.80 0.41
N GLY A 128 3.50 4.52 0.07
CA GLY A 128 4.45 3.55 0.62
C GLY A 128 5.68 3.41 -0.28
N ILE A 129 6.86 3.27 0.34
CA ILE A 129 8.11 2.93 -0.35
C ILE A 129 8.56 1.56 0.13
N HIS A 130 8.63 0.60 -0.79
CA HIS A 130 9.03 -0.78 -0.52
C HIS A 130 10.36 -1.08 -1.21
N GLU A 131 11.20 -1.89 -0.58
CA GLU A 131 12.37 -2.51 -1.21
C GLU A 131 12.08 -3.98 -1.48
N ILE A 132 11.90 -4.35 -2.75
CA ILE A 132 11.55 -5.72 -3.17
C ILE A 132 12.58 -6.19 -4.18
N ASN A 133 13.24 -7.32 -3.91
CA ASN A 133 14.30 -7.87 -4.77
C ASN A 133 15.39 -6.83 -5.12
N SER A 134 15.80 -6.02 -4.12
CA SER A 134 16.77 -4.92 -4.28
C SER A 134 16.34 -3.81 -5.25
N ALA A 135 15.04 -3.67 -5.50
CA ALA A 135 14.45 -2.59 -6.29
C ALA A 135 13.46 -1.78 -5.46
N TRP A 136 13.47 -0.46 -5.66
CA TRP A 136 12.51 0.46 -5.04
C TRP A 136 11.18 0.42 -5.77
N VAL A 137 10.11 0.15 -5.02
CA VAL A 137 8.73 0.16 -5.50
C VAL A 137 7.95 1.22 -4.75
N PHE A 138 7.31 2.11 -5.49
CA PHE A 138 6.44 3.15 -4.95
C PHE A 138 4.99 2.77 -5.18
N THR A 139 4.21 2.75 -4.12
CA THR A 139 2.77 2.52 -4.19
C THR A 139 2.07 3.69 -3.55
N GLN A 140 0.90 4.02 -4.09
CA GLN A 140 0.06 5.06 -3.52
C GLN A 140 -1.40 4.72 -3.67
N TRP A 141 -2.19 5.20 -2.74
CA TRP A 141 -3.64 5.25 -2.86
C TRP A 141 -4.11 6.64 -2.47
N PHE A 142 -5.39 6.95 -2.64
CA PHE A 142 -5.94 8.23 -2.22
C PHE A 142 -7.25 8.10 -1.47
N VAL A 143 -7.51 9.09 -0.64
CA VAL A 143 -8.77 9.35 0.05
C VAL A 143 -9.19 10.78 -0.22
N VAL A 144 -10.47 10.98 -0.53
CA VAL A 144 -11.03 12.32 -0.67
C VAL A 144 -11.54 12.79 0.68
N VAL A 145 -11.10 13.97 1.12
CA VAL A 145 -11.70 14.67 2.27
C VAL A 145 -12.62 15.75 1.73
N GLN A 146 -13.92 15.60 1.96
CA GLN A 146 -14.90 16.56 1.48
C GLN A 146 -14.94 17.83 2.33
N LYS A 147 -15.34 18.92 1.68
CA LYS A 147 -15.58 20.20 2.33
C LYS A 147 -16.63 20.04 3.44
N PRO A 148 -16.42 20.66 4.60
CA PRO A 148 -17.46 20.77 5.60
C PRO A 148 -18.74 21.37 4.99
N PRO A 149 -19.93 20.92 5.43
CA PRO A 149 -21.18 21.59 5.08
C PRO A 149 -21.04 23.08 5.35
N SER A 150 -21.41 23.90 4.37
CA SER A 150 -21.48 25.35 4.59
C SER A 150 -22.67 25.58 5.51
N VAL A 151 -22.42 26.07 6.72
CA VAL A 151 -23.46 26.51 7.66
C VAL A 151 -24.07 27.80 7.15
#